data_AF-A0A7G5YDU5-F1
#
_entry.id   AF-A0A7G5YDU5-F1
#
_cell.length_a   1.000
_cell.length_b   1.000
_cell.length_c   1.000
_cell.angle_alpha   90.00
_cell.angle_beta   90.00
_cell.angle_gamma   90.00
#
_symmetry.space_group_name_H-M   'P 1'
#
loop_
_entity.id
_entity.type
_entity.pdbx_description
1 polymer ?
#
loop_
_entity_poly.entity_id
_entity_poly.type
_entity_poly.pdbx_seq_one_letter_code
_entity_poly.pdbx_strand_id
1 'polypeptide(L)'
;MVGKRRRGVGPFTLNKPTSPDVVACAGAPAAGSDTEKQLGAEFCAALNRGVALDATTWYTPSAYYTGAVKNDYAAFFHTVGINKRAYGFPYDDINDQSSVQTLNNANPPTALTLGIGW
;
A
#
# COMPACT_ATOMS: atom_id res chain seq x y z
N MET A 1 12.45 6.93 -10.29
CA MET A 1 12.87 5.61 -10.80
C MET A 1 12.13 5.35 -12.10
N VAL A 2 12.76 4.76 -13.12
CA VAL A 2 12.08 4.44 -14.40
C VAL A 2 11.83 2.93 -14.43
N GLY A 3 10.57 2.51 -14.29
CA GLY A 3 10.17 1.10 -14.42
C GLY A 3 9.65 0.81 -15.83
N LYS A 4 9.52 -0.46 -16.21
CA LYS A 4 8.91 -0.88 -17.48
C LYS A 4 7.78 -1.90 -17.25
N ARG A 5 6.58 -1.48 -17.70
CA ARG A 5 5.36 -2.20 -18.16
C ARG A 5 4.49 -3.01 -17.19
N ARG A 6 3.20 -2.63 -17.19
CA ARG A 6 2.06 -3.50 -17.59
C ARG A 6 1.17 -2.70 -18.57
N ARG A 7 1.06 -3.18 -19.82
CA ARG A 7 0.21 -2.73 -20.96
C ARG A 7 -0.01 -1.21 -21.18
N GLY A 8 0.62 -0.69 -22.25
CA GLY A 8 0.23 0.54 -22.95
C GLY A 8 0.78 1.84 -22.36
N VAL A 9 1.30 2.71 -23.24
CA VAL A 9 1.80 4.09 -22.99
C VAL A 9 3.21 4.20 -22.37
N GLY A 10 4.14 4.71 -23.19
CA GLY A 10 5.34 5.50 -22.84
C GLY A 10 6.30 5.05 -21.72
N PRO A 11 7.45 5.76 -21.56
CA PRO A 11 8.17 5.77 -20.29
C PRO A 11 7.33 6.54 -19.26
N PHE A 12 7.16 5.97 -18.06
CA PHE A 12 6.56 6.65 -16.92
C PHE A 12 7.66 7.11 -15.97
N THR A 13 7.46 8.28 -15.35
CA THR A 13 8.47 8.87 -14.47
C THR A 13 7.89 9.09 -13.08
N LEU A 14 8.49 8.44 -12.08
CA LEU A 14 8.22 8.75 -10.68
C LEU A 14 9.35 9.64 -10.14
N ASN A 15 9.00 10.88 -9.79
CA ASN A 15 9.89 11.82 -9.12
C ASN A 15 10.32 11.27 -7.75
N LYS A 16 11.52 11.65 -7.29
CA LYS A 16 12.02 11.21 -5.98
C LYS A 16 11.10 11.76 -4.87
N PRO A 17 10.48 10.91 -4.04
CA PRO A 17 9.62 11.38 -2.96
C PRO A 17 10.44 11.90 -1.78
N THR A 18 9.84 12.80 -1.02
CA THR A 18 10.27 13.18 0.33
C THR A 18 9.70 12.21 1.37
N SER A 19 10.19 12.25 2.62
CA SER A 19 9.60 11.40 3.68
C SER A 19 8.10 11.67 3.91
N PRO A 20 7.62 12.94 3.95
CA PRO A 20 6.19 13.21 4.00
C PRO A 20 5.41 12.62 2.83
N ASP A 21 5.95 12.69 1.60
CA ASP A 21 5.32 12.10 0.42
C ASP A 21 5.15 10.57 0.57
N VAL A 22 6.14 9.89 1.14
CA VAL A 22 6.10 8.44 1.38
C VAL A 22 5.05 8.10 2.43
N VAL A 23 5.07 8.76 3.59
CA VAL A 23 4.16 8.41 4.69
C VAL A 23 2.70 8.73 4.34
N ALA A 24 2.48 9.84 3.62
CA ALA A 24 1.14 10.27 3.22
C ALA A 24 0.71 9.77 1.83
N CYS A 25 1.56 9.02 1.12
CA CYS A 25 1.35 8.66 -0.29
C CYS A 25 0.91 9.84 -1.18
N ALA A 26 1.50 11.00 -0.95
CA ALA A 26 1.10 12.28 -1.53
C ALA A 26 2.28 12.94 -2.25
N GLY A 27 2.03 14.04 -2.97
CA GLY A 27 3.12 14.72 -3.69
C GLY A 27 3.65 13.86 -4.84
N ALA A 28 4.94 13.51 -4.83
CA ALA A 28 5.57 12.82 -5.96
C ALA A 28 4.89 11.49 -6.37
N PRO A 29 4.49 10.58 -5.46
CA PRO A 29 3.74 9.37 -5.79
C PRO A 29 2.28 9.59 -6.22
N ALA A 30 1.72 10.78 -6.00
CA ALA A 30 0.34 11.11 -6.39
C ALA A 30 0.25 12.04 -7.63
N ALA A 31 1.39 12.36 -8.24
CA ALA A 31 1.48 13.27 -9.36
C ALA A 31 1.40 12.54 -10.72
N GLY A 32 1.18 13.32 -11.78
CA GLY A 32 1.20 12.83 -13.16
C GLY A 32 -0.13 12.24 -13.63
N SER A 33 -0.04 11.43 -14.68
CA SER A 33 -1.15 10.69 -15.30
C SER A 33 -1.70 9.59 -14.38
N ASP A 34 -2.88 9.05 -14.71
CA ASP A 34 -3.47 7.95 -13.93
C ASP A 34 -2.58 6.71 -13.87
N THR A 35 -1.84 6.42 -14.94
CA THR A 35 -0.84 5.35 -14.96
C THR A 35 0.34 5.62 -14.02
N GLU A 36 0.81 6.87 -13.94
CA GLU A 36 1.88 7.27 -13.03
C GLU A 36 1.42 7.25 -11.56
N LYS A 37 0.16 7.63 -11.29
CA LYS A 37 -0.44 7.52 -9.97
C LYS A 37 -0.62 6.07 -9.53
N GLN A 38 -1.03 5.18 -10.43
CA GLN A 38 -1.11 3.74 -10.14
C GLN A 38 0.26 3.17 -9.77
N LEU A 39 1.30 3.54 -10.53
CA LEU A 39 2.67 3.18 -10.21
C LEU A 39 3.12 3.79 -8.87
N GLY A 40 2.78 5.05 -8.62
CA GLY A 40 3.13 5.75 -7.39
C GLY A 40 2.48 5.11 -6.16
N ALA A 41 1.25 4.58 -6.28
CA ALA A 41 0.60 3.82 -5.23
C ALA A 41 1.38 2.54 -4.86
N GLU A 42 1.81 1.77 -5.88
CA GLU A 42 2.63 0.57 -5.67
C GLU A 42 3.97 0.89 -4.99
N PHE A 43 4.66 1.96 -5.44
CA PHE A 43 5.88 2.43 -4.79
C PHE A 43 5.62 2.93 -3.38
N CYS A 44 4.51 3.62 -3.12
CA CYS A 44 4.18 4.09 -1.78
C CYS A 44 4.03 2.91 -0.81
N ALA A 45 3.30 1.87 -1.23
CA ALA A 45 3.14 0.67 -0.42
C ALA A 45 4.48 -0.02 -0.16
N ALA A 46 5.30 -0.19 -1.21
CA ALA A 46 6.60 -0.82 -1.07
C ALA A 46 7.57 -0.02 -0.19
N LEU A 47 7.54 1.32 -0.25
CA LEU A 47 8.37 2.19 0.59
C LEU A 47 7.94 2.14 2.05
N ASN A 48 6.63 2.23 2.34
CA ASN A 48 6.10 2.09 3.70
C ASN A 48 6.44 0.72 4.30
N ARG A 49 6.38 -0.34 3.49
CA ARG A 49 6.66 -1.73 3.91
C ARG A 49 8.15 -2.07 3.98
N GLY A 50 9.04 -1.17 3.54
CA GLY A 50 10.49 -1.38 3.55
C GLY A 50 11.00 -2.37 2.49
N VAL A 51 10.25 -2.60 1.41
CA VAL A 51 10.57 -3.58 0.35
C VAL A 51 10.80 -2.93 -1.02
N ALA A 52 10.78 -1.61 -1.13
CA ALA A 52 10.90 -0.86 -2.39
C ALA A 52 12.15 -1.18 -3.22
N LEU A 53 13.23 -1.67 -2.60
CA LEU A 53 14.48 -2.02 -3.29
C LEU A 53 14.46 -3.40 -3.97
N ASP A 54 13.51 -4.26 -3.61
CA ASP A 54 13.35 -5.59 -4.22
C ASP A 54 11.90 -5.83 -4.63
N ALA A 55 11.61 -5.56 -5.91
CA ALA A 55 10.28 -5.73 -6.50
C ALA A 55 9.72 -7.15 -6.40
N THR A 56 10.56 -8.18 -6.23
CA THR A 56 10.09 -9.57 -6.08
C THR A 56 9.37 -9.78 -4.75
N THR A 57 9.63 -8.93 -3.76
CA THR A 57 9.03 -9.01 -2.42
C THR A 57 7.83 -8.10 -2.22
N TRP A 58 7.46 -7.27 -3.21
CA TRP A 58 6.37 -6.28 -3.09
C TRP A 58 5.01 -6.89 -2.78
N TYR A 59 4.79 -8.16 -3.14
CA TYR A 59 3.55 -8.90 -2.87
C TYR A 59 3.75 -10.08 -1.91
N THR A 60 4.81 -10.06 -1.11
CA THR A 60 5.14 -11.12 -0.12
C THR A 60 4.98 -10.57 1.29
N PRO A 61 3.82 -10.77 1.97
CA PRO A 61 3.56 -10.15 3.27
C PRO A 61 4.57 -10.51 4.36
N SER A 62 5.16 -11.71 4.31
CA SER A 62 6.20 -12.14 5.26
C SER A 62 7.52 -11.36 5.14
N ALA A 63 7.74 -10.64 4.03
CA ALA A 63 8.92 -9.79 3.84
C ALA A 63 8.72 -8.35 4.35
N TYR A 64 7.47 -7.92 4.55
CA TYR A 64 7.17 -6.56 4.97
C TYR A 64 7.68 -6.28 6.37
N TYR A 65 8.15 -5.05 6.58
CA TYR A 65 8.55 -4.53 7.87
C TYR A 65 9.72 -5.29 8.54
N THR A 66 10.53 -6.01 7.76
CA THR A 66 11.69 -6.79 8.27
C THR A 66 12.99 -5.98 8.31
N GLY A 67 13.09 -4.92 7.50
CA GLY A 67 14.29 -4.07 7.39
C GLY A 67 14.38 -2.92 8.40
N ALA A 68 15.50 -2.20 8.35
CA ALA A 68 15.77 -1.05 9.23
C ALA A 68 14.96 0.20 8.84
N VAL A 69 14.66 0.40 7.56
CA VAL A 69 13.89 1.55 7.07
C VAL A 69 12.51 1.07 6.66
N LYS A 70 11.50 1.44 7.45
CA LYS A 70 10.10 1.02 7.30
C LYS A 70 9.16 1.98 8.05
N ASN A 71 7.87 1.86 7.81
CA ASN A 71 6.84 2.54 8.60
C ASN A 71 6.50 1.70 9.84
N ASP A 72 7.15 1.97 10.97
CA ASP A 72 6.92 1.25 12.23
C ASP A 72 5.50 1.47 12.80
N TYR A 73 4.87 2.61 12.51
CA TYR A 73 3.48 2.86 12.88
C TYR A 73 2.54 1.87 12.20
N ALA A 74 2.62 1.73 10.88
CA ALA A 74 1.80 0.77 10.14
C ALA A 74 2.11 -0.68 10.56
N ALA A 75 3.39 -1.01 10.74
CA ALA A 75 3.84 -2.33 11.20
C ALA A 75 3.14 -2.75 12.50
N PHE A 76 3.07 -1.84 13.49
CA PHE A 76 2.40 -2.10 14.76
C PHE A 76 0.93 -2.48 14.56
N PHE A 77 0.17 -1.72 13.78
CA PHE A 77 -1.25 -2.03 13.56
C PHE A 77 -1.46 -3.37 12.85
N HIS A 78 -0.56 -3.80 11.96
CA HIS A 78 -0.63 -5.15 11.39
C HIS A 78 -0.33 -6.26 12.41
N THR A 79 0.39 -5.98 13.51
CA THR A 79 0.62 -6.99 14.57
C THR A 79 -0.62 -7.28 15.40
N VAL A 80 -1.46 -6.27 15.62
CA VAL A 80 -2.66 -6.35 16.47
C VAL A 80 -3.96 -6.44 15.67
N GLY A 81 -3.93 -6.12 14.38
CA GLY A 81 -5.07 -6.18 13.48
C GLY A 81 -5.57 -7.62 13.30
N ILE A 82 -6.90 -7.78 13.18
CA ILE A 82 -7.52 -9.06 12.87
C ILE A 82 -6.97 -9.58 11.54
N ASN A 83 -6.53 -10.84 11.50
CA ASN A 83 -5.87 -11.46 10.35
C ASN A 83 -4.63 -10.69 9.84
N LYS A 84 -4.01 -9.88 10.71
CA LYS A 84 -2.89 -8.99 10.36
C LYS A 84 -3.24 -7.93 9.30
N ARG A 85 -4.52 -7.58 9.18
CA ARG A 85 -5.03 -6.56 8.27
C ARG A 85 -5.19 -5.22 9.00
N ALA A 86 -4.70 -4.14 8.39
CA ALA A 86 -4.76 -2.80 8.95
C ALA A 86 -4.70 -1.75 7.83
N TYR A 87 -5.37 -0.61 8.00
CA TYR A 87 -5.19 0.55 7.11
C TYR A 87 -4.23 1.53 7.80
N GLY A 88 -2.92 1.24 7.72
CA GLY A 88 -1.89 2.03 8.40
C GLY A 88 -1.37 3.22 7.59
N PHE A 89 -1.60 3.22 6.27
CA PHE A 89 -1.24 4.28 5.34
C PHE A 89 -2.18 4.24 4.10
N PRO A 90 -2.22 5.29 3.25
CA PRO A 90 -3.28 5.44 2.22
C PRO A 90 -3.39 4.34 1.15
N TYR A 91 -2.33 3.56 0.93
CA TYR A 91 -2.29 2.49 -0.06
C TYR A 91 -2.00 1.12 0.56
N ASP A 92 -2.44 0.90 1.80
CA ASP A 92 -2.27 -0.39 2.47
C ASP A 92 -3.15 -1.50 1.86
N ASP A 93 -4.13 -1.12 1.05
CA ASP A 93 -4.95 -2.02 0.24
C ASP A 93 -4.17 -2.69 -0.90
N ILE A 94 -3.02 -2.16 -1.29
CA ILE A 94 -2.11 -2.85 -2.22
C ILE A 94 -1.72 -4.20 -1.63
N ASN A 95 -1.88 -5.26 -2.42
CA ASN A 95 -1.73 -6.65 -1.98
C ASN A 95 -2.71 -7.07 -0.87
N ASP A 96 -3.91 -6.50 -0.82
CA ASP A 96 -4.98 -6.88 0.12
C ASP A 96 -4.56 -6.76 1.60
N GLN A 97 -3.73 -5.79 2.00
CA GLN A 97 -3.28 -5.70 3.40
C GLN A 97 -4.13 -4.79 4.28
N SER A 98 -5.05 -4.03 3.69
CA SER A 98 -5.96 -3.16 4.43
C SER A 98 -7.00 -3.94 5.22
N SER A 99 -7.64 -3.26 6.17
CA SER A 99 -8.77 -3.79 6.95
C SER A 99 -10.09 -3.83 6.17
N VAL A 100 -10.08 -3.56 4.86
CA VAL A 100 -11.29 -3.58 4.04
C VAL A 100 -11.96 -4.95 4.12
N GLN A 101 -13.29 -4.95 4.19
CA GLN A 101 -14.10 -6.17 4.12
C GLN A 101 -14.94 -6.11 2.86
N THR A 102 -14.70 -7.06 1.96
CA THR A 102 -15.49 -7.23 0.74
C THR A 102 -16.10 -8.62 0.75
N LEU A 103 -17.42 -8.68 0.59
CA LEU A 103 -18.12 -9.95 0.48
C LEU A 103 -17.72 -10.64 -0.82
N ASN A 104 -17.38 -11.92 -0.75
CA ASN A 104 -17.07 -12.72 -1.93
C ASN A 104 -18.35 -13.21 -2.64
N ASN A 105 -19.30 -12.31 -2.89
CA ASN A 105 -20.53 -12.55 -3.64
C ASN A 105 -21.14 -11.22 -4.11
N ALA A 106 -22.09 -11.30 -5.05
CA ALA A 106 -22.76 -10.12 -5.63
C ALA A 106 -24.00 -9.65 -4.83
N ASN A 107 -24.37 -10.34 -3.75
CA ASN A 107 -25.55 -9.96 -2.97
C ASN A 107 -25.21 -8.75 -2.09
N PRO A 108 -26.17 -7.84 -1.88
CA PRO A 108 -25.98 -6.76 -0.92
C PRO A 108 -25.80 -7.32 0.50
N PRO A 109 -24.96 -6.68 1.35
CA PRO A 109 -24.89 -7.02 2.76
C PRO A 109 -26.25 -6.81 3.42
N THR A 110 -26.65 -7.75 4.27
CA THR A 110 -27.92 -7.65 5.03
C THR A 110 -27.73 -7.00 6.40
N ALA A 111 -26.51 -7.00 6.94
CA ALA A 111 -26.16 -6.37 8.21
C ALA A 111 -24.67 -5.97 8.25
N LEU A 112 -24.37 -4.93 9.04
CA LEU A 112 -23.01 -4.55 9.43
C LEU A 112 -23.01 -4.33 10.96
N THR A 113 -22.09 -4.97 11.66
CA THR A 113 -21.90 -4.79 13.10
C THR A 113 -20.58 -4.07 13.36
N LEU A 114 -20.64 -2.96 14.10
CA LEU A 114 -19.47 -2.21 14.52
C LEU A 114 -19.25 -2.44 16.03
N GLY A 115 -18.21 -3.18 16.37
CA GLY A 115 -17.79 -3.37 17.76
C GLY A 115 -16.89 -2.23 18.21
N ILE A 116 -17.18 -1.60 19.35
CA ILE A 116 -16.38 -0.54 19.96
C ILE A 116 -15.86 -1.08 21.29
N GLY A 117 -14.53 -1.18 21.43
CA GLY A 117 -13.86 -1.69 22.63
C GLY A 117 -13.28 -0.60 23.53
N TRP A 118 -12.65 -1.04 24.62
CA TRP A 118 -11.88 -0.23 25.57
C TRP A 118 -10.58 -0.96 25.94
#